data_AF-A0A520CND0-F1
#
_entry.id   AF-A0A520CND0-F1
#
_cell.length_a   1.000
_cell.length_b   1.000
_cell.length_c   1.000
_cell.angle_alpha   90.00
_cell.angle_beta   90.00
_cell.angle_gamma   90.00
#
_symmetry.space_group_name_H-M   'P 1'
#
loop_
_entity.id
_entity.type
_entity.pdbx_description
1 polymer ?
#
loop_
_entity_poly.entity_id
_entity_poly.type
_entity_poly.pdbx_seq_one_letter_code
_entity_poly.pdbx_strand_id
1 'polypeptide(L)' 'LQSIEVGFQGNTLAALEILDSFGQRSVLKFGKVETNPVLGATTFAFKAPAGADVLKQ' A
#
# COMPACT_ATOMS: atom_id res chain seq x y z
N LEU A 1 12.29 12.07 -2.70
CA LEU A 1 11.19 11.62 -3.56
C LEU A 1 11.21 12.46 -4.82
N GLN A 2 11.34 11.85 -5.99
CA GLN A 2 11.40 12.54 -7.27
C GLN A 2 10.04 12.59 -7.95
N SER A 3 9.33 11.45 -8.02
CA SER A 3 7.98 11.40 -8.56
C SER A 3 7.18 10.23 -7.99
N ILE A 4 5.86 10.38 -8.07
CA ILE A 4 4.88 9.31 -7.86
C ILE A 4 3.95 9.31 -9.05
N GLU A 5 3.77 8.15 -9.67
CA GLU A 5 2.85 7.96 -10.79
C GLU A 5 1.76 6.95 -10.40
N VAL A 6 0.52 7.27 -10.76
CA VAL A 6 -0.65 6.44 -10.45
C VAL A 6 -1.26 5.96 -11.76
N GLY A 7 -1.28 4.65 -11.96
CA GLY A 7 -1.85 4.00 -13.13
C GLY A 7 -3.27 3.52 -12.88
N PHE A 8 -4.19 3.83 -13.79
CA PHE A 8 -5.56 3.35 -13.77
C PHE A 8 -5.84 2.49 -15.00
N GLN A 9 -6.68 1.46 -14.83
CA GLN A 9 -7.32 0.71 -15.91
C GLN A 9 -8.83 1.03 -15.86
N GLY A 10 -9.26 1.95 -16.74
CA GLY A 10 -10.58 2.55 -16.61
C GLY A 10 -10.69 3.32 -15.29
N ASN A 11 -11.68 2.98 -14.47
CA ASN A 11 -11.89 3.58 -13.14
C ASN A 11 -11.20 2.81 -11.99
N THR A 12 -10.42 1.78 -12.30
CA THR A 12 -9.80 0.90 -11.29
C THR A 12 -8.32 1.22 -11.14
N LEU A 13 -7.84 1.36 -9.90
CA LEU A 13 -6.42 1.50 -9.60
C LEU A 13 -5.67 0.23 -10.05
N ALA A 14 -4.62 0.41 -10.87
CA ALA A 14 -3.87 -0.70 -11.46
C ALA A 14 -2.40 -0.71 -11.02
N ALA A 15 -1.78 0.46 -10.85
CA ALA A 15 -0.38 0.54 -10.43
C ALA A 15 -0.05 1.81 -9.65
N LEU A 16 0.98 1.72 -8.80
CA LEU A 16 1.68 2.84 -8.20
C LEU A 16 3.17 2.68 -8.50
N GLU A 17 3.77 3.69 -9.11
CA GLU A 17 5.21 3.75 -9.36
C GLU A 17 5.81 4.90 -8.55
N ILE A 18 6.89 4.59 -7.82
CA ILE A 18 7.60 5.54 -6.96
C ILE A 18 9.04 5.63 -7.46
N LEU A 19 9.47 6.85 -7.78
CA LEU A 19 10.86 7.16 -8.05
C LEU A 19 11.39 8.01 -6.89
N ASP A 20 12.34 7.46 -6.13
CA ASP A 20 12.97 8.20 -5.04
C ASP A 20 14.11 9.11 -5.54
N SER A 21 14.71 9.88 -4.62
CA SER A 21 15.79 10.82 -4.96
C SER A 21 17.14 10.16 -5.24
N PHE A 22 17.27 8.86 -4.98
CA PHE A 22 18.46 8.06 -5.30
C PHE A 22 18.32 7.34 -6.64
N GLY A 23 17.20 7.53 -7.34
CA GLY A 23 16.88 6.87 -8.60
C GLY A 23 16.31 5.46 -8.43
N GLN A 24 15.99 5.03 -7.20
CA GLN A 24 15.31 3.75 -6.99
C GLN A 24 13.88 3.84 -7.52
N ARG A 25 13.52 2.85 -8.35
CA ARG A 25 12.16 2.68 -8.86
C ARG A 25 11.48 1.50 -8.18
N SER A 26 10.38 1.77 -7.48
CA SER A 26 9.51 0.77 -6.86
C SER A 26 8.16 0.74 -7.57
N VAL A 27 7.64 -0.45 -7.89
CA VAL A 27 6.36 -0.62 -8.59
C VAL A 27 5.45 -1.55 -7.80
N LEU A 28 4.27 -1.05 -7.40
CA LEU A 28 3.18 -1.85 -6.85
C LEU A 28 2.12 -2.05 -7.93
N LYS A 29 1.73 -3.31 -8.17
CA LYS A 29 0.65 -3.67 -9.08
C LYS A 29 -0.54 -4.16 -8.28
N PHE A 30 -1.72 -3.61 -8.58
CA PHE A 30 -2.96 -3.93 -7.89
C PHE A 30 -3.77 -4.92 -8.74
N GLY A 31 -4.39 -5.90 -8.07
CA GLY A 31 -5.31 -6.85 -8.67
C GLY A 31 -6.49 -7.10 -7.75
N LYS A 32 -7.66 -7.44 -8.32
CA LYS A 32 -8.92 -7.66 -7.58
C LYS A 32 -9.28 -6.51 -6.64
N VAL A 33 -9.11 -5.27 -7.11
CA VAL A 33 -9.45 -4.08 -6.33
C VAL A 33 -10.97 -4.02 -6.17
N GLU A 34 -11.43 -3.92 -4.93
CA GLU A 34 -12.83 -3.72 -4.57
C GLU A 34 -13.04 -2.28 -4.10
N THR A 35 -14.03 -1.60 -4.68
CA THR A 35 -14.39 -0.23 -4.29
C THR A 35 -15.47 -0.26 -3.23
N ASN A 36 -15.24 0.45 -2.13
CA ASN A 36 -16.15 0.54 -0.98
C ASN A 36 -16.58 -0.83 -0.39
N PRO A 37 -15.65 -1.77 -0.14
CA PRO A 37 -16.00 -3.03 0.51
C PRO A 37 -16.44 -2.80 1.96
N VAL A 38 -17.30 -3.68 2.47
CA VAL A 38 -17.60 -3.72 3.91
C VAL A 38 -16.44 -4.42 4.61
N LEU A 39 -15.71 -3.68 5.44
CA LEU A 39 -14.60 -4.19 6.24
C LEU A 39 -15.00 -4.28 7.71
N GLY A 40 -14.64 -5.38 8.37
CA GLY A 40 -14.85 -5.53 9.81
C GLY A 40 -13.97 -4.58 10.60
N ALA A 41 -14.43 -4.14 11.78
CA ALA A 41 -13.67 -3.21 12.62
C ALA A 41 -12.28 -3.75 13.02
N THR A 42 -12.12 -5.07 13.08
CA THR A 42 -10.85 -5.73 13.43
C THR A 42 -9.83 -5.77 12.29
N THR A 43 -10.21 -5.45 11.05
CA THR A 43 -9.30 -5.47 9.89
C THR A 43 -8.09 -4.55 10.09
N PHE A 44 -8.25 -3.48 10.87
CA PHE A 44 -7.22 -2.48 11.14
C PHE A 44 -6.63 -2.58 12.56
N ALA A 45 -6.94 -3.65 13.30
CA ALA A 45 -6.40 -3.87 14.63
C ALA A 45 -5.03 -4.56 14.55
N PHE A 46 -3.99 -3.90 15.06
CA PHE A 46 -2.67 -4.50 15.21
C PHE A 46 -2.54 -5.19 16.57
N LYS A 47 -2.15 -6.46 16.57
CA LYS A 47 -1.77 -7.22 17.77
C LYS A 47 -0.42 -7.89 17.52
N ALA A 48 0.61 -7.43 18.23
CA ALA A 48 1.92 -8.05 18.15
C ALA A 48 1.86 -9.51 18.64
N PRO A 49 2.51 -10.46 17.95
CA PRO A 49 2.69 -11.82 18.45
C PRO A 49 3.46 -11.84 19.78
N ALA A 50 3.32 -12.92 20.55
CA ALA A 50 4.08 -13.09 21.78
C ALA A 50 5.60 -13.11 21.49
N GLY A 51 6.38 -12.35 22.25
CA GLY A 51 7.83 -12.24 22.08
C GLY A 51 8.29 -11.30 20.95
N ALA A 52 7.37 -10.64 20.25
CA ALA A 52 7.73 -9.62 19.27
C ALA A 52 8.10 -8.30 19.98
N ASP A 53 9.26 -7.74 19.64
CA ASP A 53 9.64 -6.40 20.05
C ASP A 53 8.83 -5.36 19.27
N VAL A 54 8.26 -4.39 19.99
CA VAL A 54 7.50 -3.29 19.39
C VAL A 54 8.18 -1.98 19.72
N LEU A 55 8.73 -1.33 18.70
CA LEU A 55 9.37 -0.03 18.82
C LEU A 55 8.41 1.07 18.34
N LYS A 56 8.46 2.23 18.98
CA LYS A 56 7.85 3.46 18.48
C LYS A 56 8.96 4.39 18.01
N GLN A 57 8.83 4.91 16.80
CA GLN A 57 9.73 5.93 16.22
C GLN A 57 9.04 7.29 16.21
#